data_AF-A0A3Q0F001-F1
#
_entry.id   AF-A0A3Q0F001-F1
#
_cell.length_a   1.000
_cell.length_b   1.000
_cell.length_c   1.000
_cell.angle_alpha   90.00
_cell.angle_beta   90.00
_cell.angle_gamma   90.00
#
_symmetry.space_group_name_H-M   'P 1'
#
loop_
_entity.id
_entity.type
_entity.pdbx_description
1 polymer ?
#
loop_
_entity_poly.entity_id
_entity_poly.type
_entity_poly.pdbx_seq_one_letter_code
_entity_poly.pdbx_strand_id
1 'polypeptide(L)'
;MATFSEERENFVYVAKLAEQAERYDEMVDAMKKVAKLDVELSVEERNLFSVGYKNVVGSRRASWRILSSIEQKEESKGNELNVKRIRDYRHKVELELSNICSDIMIILDEHLIPSTNIAESTVFYYKMKGDYYRYLAEFKAGDEKNEVADQSLKAYQTAATTAESELQPTHPIRLGPAILLSKRLMMLSQS
;
A
#
# COMPACT_ATOMS: atom_id res chain seq x y z
N MET A 1 23.45 25.62 7.85
CA MET A 1 23.27 24.25 7.31
C MET A 1 22.29 23.59 8.24
N ALA A 2 21.13 23.18 7.75
CA ALA A 2 20.15 22.51 8.59
C ALA A 2 20.76 21.18 9.08
N THR A 3 20.55 20.85 10.35
CA THR A 3 20.99 19.55 10.87
C THR A 3 20.07 18.45 10.34
N PHE A 4 20.57 17.21 10.27
CA PHE A 4 19.78 16.04 9.84
C PHE A 4 18.44 15.89 10.61
N SER A 5 18.41 16.30 11.88
CA SER A 5 17.20 16.34 12.71
C SER A 5 16.21 17.41 12.22
N GLU A 6 16.70 18.61 11.90
CA GLU A 6 15.85 19.71 11.41
C GLU A 6 15.22 19.39 10.05
N GLU A 7 15.94 18.73 9.14
CA GLU A 7 15.38 18.32 7.84
C GLU A 7 14.26 17.29 8.01
N ARG A 8 14.45 16.29 8.89
CA ARG A 8 13.44 15.30 9.22
C ARG A 8 12.19 15.96 9.82
N GLU A 9 12.38 16.82 10.82
CA GLU A 9 11.28 17.54 11.49
C GLU A 9 10.51 18.42 10.50
N ASN A 10 11.20 19.09 9.58
CA ASN A 10 10.56 19.87 8.52
C ASN A 10 9.68 19.01 7.61
N PHE A 11 10.16 17.84 7.17
CA PHE A 11 9.35 16.95 6.33
C PHE A 11 8.14 16.38 7.09
N VAL A 12 8.31 16.01 8.36
CA VAL A 12 7.20 15.53 9.20
C VAL A 12 6.17 16.63 9.42
N TYR A 13 6.61 17.87 9.66
CA TYR A 13 5.73 19.02 9.81
C TYR A 13 4.91 19.26 8.52
N VAL A 14 5.57 19.22 7.35
CA VAL A 14 4.89 19.34 6.05
C VAL A 14 3.88 18.21 5.84
N ALA A 15 4.21 16.97 6.21
CA ALA A 15 3.29 15.84 6.12
C ALA A 15 2.03 16.04 7.00
N LYS A 16 2.18 16.57 8.21
CA LYS A 16 1.05 16.91 9.10
C LYS A 16 0.18 18.03 8.52
N LEU A 17 0.77 19.05 7.92
CA LEU A 17 0.01 20.10 7.22
C LEU A 17 -0.76 19.53 6.02
N ALA A 18 -0.11 18.65 5.24
CA ALA A 18 -0.72 18.01 4.10
C ALA A 18 -1.89 17.09 4.51
N GLU A 19 -1.77 16.36 5.62
CA GLU A 19 -2.87 15.58 6.20
C GLU A 19 -4.08 16.46 6.54
N GLN A 20 -3.87 17.58 7.23
CA GLN A 20 -4.95 18.52 7.59
C GLN A 20 -5.61 19.18 6.38
N ALA A 21 -4.87 19.32 5.29
CA ALA A 21 -5.37 19.85 4.03
C ALA A 21 -5.92 18.77 3.08
N GLU A 22 -5.99 17.51 3.50
CA GLU A 22 -6.39 16.35 2.68
C GLU A 22 -5.56 16.17 1.40
N ARG A 23 -4.33 16.70 1.41
CA ARG A 23 -3.36 16.67 0.32
C ARG A 23 -2.44 15.47 0.43
N TYR A 24 -3.01 14.28 0.28
CA TYR A 24 -2.33 13.02 0.57
C TYR A 24 -1.18 12.70 -0.40
N ASP A 25 -1.23 13.18 -1.65
CA ASP A 25 -0.14 13.03 -2.61
C ASP A 25 1.12 13.76 -2.09
N GLU A 26 0.98 15.00 -1.61
CA GLU A 26 2.08 15.76 -1.01
C GLU A 26 2.54 15.19 0.34
N MET A 27 1.61 14.64 1.11
CA MET A 27 1.92 13.93 2.36
C MET A 27 2.83 12.73 2.08
N VAL A 28 2.53 11.94 1.05
CA VAL A 28 3.36 10.81 0.61
C VAL A 28 4.75 11.30 0.20
N ASP A 29 4.83 12.35 -0.61
CA ASP A 29 6.13 12.89 -1.05
C ASP A 29 7.01 13.36 0.11
N ALA A 30 6.43 13.99 1.13
CA ALA A 30 7.15 14.39 2.33
C ALA A 30 7.61 13.16 3.14
N MET A 31 6.72 12.19 3.37
CA MET A 31 7.03 10.99 4.15
C MET A 31 8.03 10.06 3.44
N LYS A 32 8.08 10.06 2.11
CA LYS A 32 9.13 9.38 1.34
C LYS A 32 10.50 9.96 1.61
N LYS A 33 10.62 11.28 1.73
CA LYS A 33 11.90 11.93 2.07
C LYS A 33 12.35 11.52 3.47
N VAL A 34 11.43 11.43 4.42
CA VAL A 34 11.70 10.92 5.78
C VAL A 34 12.16 9.46 5.74
N ALA A 35 11.49 8.61 4.96
CA ALA A 35 11.87 7.20 4.83
C ALA A 35 13.27 7.00 4.24
N LYS A 36 13.65 7.82 3.25
CA LYS A 36 14.97 7.82 2.60
C LYS A 36 16.13 8.31 3.46
N LEU A 37 15.86 8.74 4.70
CA LEU A 37 16.90 9.08 5.65
C LEU A 37 17.51 7.83 6.31
N ASP A 38 16.98 6.62 6.03
CA ASP A 38 17.47 5.33 6.54
C ASP A 38 17.57 5.29 8.08
N VAL A 39 16.62 5.95 8.73
CA VAL A 39 16.46 5.93 10.18
C VAL A 39 15.08 5.39 10.53
N GLU A 40 15.03 4.60 11.59
CA GLU A 40 13.80 4.03 12.12
C GLU A 40 12.71 5.10 12.32
N LEU A 41 11.53 4.84 11.76
CA LEU A 41 10.37 5.71 11.92
C LEU A 41 9.73 5.49 13.29
N SER A 42 9.46 6.60 13.98
CA SER A 42 8.62 6.62 15.17
C SER A 42 7.20 6.14 14.86
N VAL A 43 6.44 5.83 15.91
CA VAL A 43 5.04 5.40 15.77
C VAL A 43 4.20 6.45 15.04
N GLU A 44 4.43 7.74 15.33
CA GLU A 44 3.71 8.84 14.67
C GLU A 44 4.06 8.92 13.18
N GLU A 45 5.35 8.90 12.83
CA GLU A 45 5.81 8.96 11.43
C GLU A 45 5.34 7.75 10.63
N ARG A 46 5.36 6.55 11.23
CA ARG A 46 4.84 5.34 10.61
C ARG A 46 3.34 5.44 10.34
N ASN A 47 2.58 6.04 11.27
CA ASN A 47 1.16 6.28 11.07
C ASN A 47 0.93 7.29 9.92
N LEU A 48 1.65 8.41 9.90
CA LEU A 48 1.58 9.39 8.81
C LEU A 48 1.90 8.75 7.45
N PHE A 49 2.99 7.96 7.37
CA PHE A 49 3.37 7.22 6.18
C PHE A 49 2.24 6.30 5.68
N SER A 50 1.64 5.53 6.61
CA SER A 50 0.53 4.62 6.32
C SER A 50 -0.73 5.35 5.84
N VAL A 51 -1.11 6.42 6.53
CA VAL A 51 -2.30 7.23 6.20
C VAL A 51 -2.15 7.87 4.83
N GLY A 52 -0.99 8.45 4.51
CA GLY A 52 -0.72 9.05 3.21
C GLY A 52 -0.93 8.05 2.08
N TYR A 53 -0.17 6.96 2.06
CA TYR A 53 -0.26 5.99 0.98
C TYR A 53 -1.63 5.30 0.90
N LYS A 54 -2.28 5.02 2.05
CA LYS A 54 -3.62 4.42 2.10
C LYS A 54 -4.67 5.30 1.43
N ASN A 55 -4.61 6.62 1.64
CA ASN A 55 -5.55 7.56 1.02
C ASN A 55 -5.27 7.74 -0.48
N VAL A 56 -3.99 7.87 -0.86
CA VAL A 56 -3.58 7.97 -2.27
C VAL A 56 -4.04 6.71 -3.03
N VAL A 57 -3.68 5.51 -2.59
CA VAL A 57 -4.10 4.26 -3.26
C VAL A 57 -5.62 4.06 -3.18
N GLY A 58 -6.25 4.44 -2.06
CA GLY A 58 -7.69 4.32 -1.83
C GLY A 58 -8.51 5.11 -2.86
N SER A 59 -8.12 6.37 -3.09
CA SER A 59 -8.77 7.24 -4.08
C SER A 59 -8.68 6.67 -5.50
N ARG A 60 -7.49 6.23 -5.94
CA ARG A 60 -7.30 5.67 -7.29
C ARG A 60 -8.01 4.31 -7.45
N ARG A 61 -8.04 3.46 -6.42
CA ARG A 61 -8.81 2.21 -6.42
C ARG A 61 -10.32 2.45 -6.52
N ALA A 62 -10.84 3.48 -5.86
CA ALA A 62 -12.25 3.85 -6.00
C ALA A 62 -12.57 4.32 -7.43
N SER A 63 -11.72 5.19 -7.99
CA SER A 63 -11.84 5.62 -9.40
C SER A 63 -11.79 4.43 -10.36
N TRP A 64 -10.86 3.50 -10.19
CA TRP A 64 -10.77 2.30 -11.02
C TRP A 64 -12.05 1.45 -10.96
N ARG A 65 -12.59 1.19 -9.76
CA ARG A 65 -13.87 0.44 -9.61
C ARG A 65 -15.03 1.11 -10.33
N ILE A 66 -15.14 2.43 -10.23
CA ILE A 66 -16.18 3.20 -10.90
C ILE A 66 -16.03 3.07 -12.42
N LEU A 67 -14.82 3.25 -12.95
CA LEU A 67 -14.55 3.14 -14.39
C LEU A 67 -14.85 1.73 -14.91
N SER A 68 -14.44 0.67 -14.20
CA SER A 68 -14.78 -0.71 -14.56
C SER A 68 -16.30 -0.95 -14.60
N SER A 69 -17.06 -0.37 -13.67
CA SER A 69 -18.53 -0.48 -13.67
C SER A 69 -19.18 0.29 -14.83
N ILE A 70 -18.65 1.47 -15.17
CA ILE A 70 -19.14 2.27 -16.30
C ILE A 70 -18.84 1.55 -17.62
N GLU A 71 -17.65 0.95 -17.76
CA GLU A 71 -17.28 0.16 -18.94
C GLU A 71 -18.25 -0.98 -19.19
N GLN A 72 -18.54 -1.80 -18.17
CA GLN A 72 -19.50 -2.92 -18.27
C GLN A 72 -20.91 -2.45 -18.64
N LYS A 73 -21.35 -1.31 -18.09
CA LYS A 73 -22.67 -0.71 -18.41
C LYS A 73 -22.75 -0.16 -19.83
N GLU A 74 -21.63 0.28 -20.39
CA GLU A 74 -21.60 0.84 -21.74
C GLU A 74 -21.41 -0.26 -22.79
N GLU A 75 -20.70 -1.33 -22.43
CA GLU A 75 -20.57 -2.56 -23.22
C GLU A 75 -21.93 -3.25 -23.42
N SER A 76 -22.77 -3.30 -22.39
CA SER A 76 -24.13 -3.86 -22.52
C SER A 76 -25.08 -3.05 -23.41
N LYS A 77 -24.76 -1.79 -23.69
CA LYS A 77 -25.51 -0.95 -24.64
C LYS A 77 -25.01 -1.04 -26.08
N GLY A 78 -23.86 -1.71 -26.32
CA GLY A 78 -23.27 -1.84 -27.64
C GLY A 78 -22.51 -0.60 -28.14
N ASN A 79 -22.16 0.35 -27.27
CA ASN A 79 -21.46 1.58 -27.66
C ASN A 79 -19.93 1.38 -27.69
N GLU A 80 -19.43 0.65 -28.70
CA GLU A 80 -18.01 0.25 -28.80
C GLU A 80 -17.00 1.42 -28.73
N LEU A 81 -17.34 2.58 -29.34
CA LEU A 81 -16.48 3.76 -29.31
C LEU A 81 -16.33 4.34 -27.89
N ASN A 82 -17.40 4.37 -27.11
CA ASN A 82 -17.35 4.86 -25.72
C ASN A 82 -16.64 3.85 -24.82
N VAL A 83 -16.87 2.55 -25.02
CA VAL A 83 -16.17 1.48 -24.30
C VAL A 83 -14.67 1.62 -24.48
N LYS A 84 -14.19 1.84 -25.73
CA LYS A 84 -12.76 2.06 -25.99
C LYS A 84 -12.21 3.28 -25.23
N ARG A 85 -12.91 4.42 -25.26
CA ARG A 85 -12.49 5.62 -24.51
C ARG A 85 -12.44 5.40 -23.00
N ILE A 86 -13.42 4.69 -22.45
CA ILE A 86 -13.46 4.35 -21.02
C ILE A 86 -12.29 3.42 -20.68
N ARG A 87 -12.01 2.42 -21.52
CA ARG A 87 -10.92 1.48 -21.33
C ARG A 87 -9.56 2.17 -21.33
N ASP A 88 -9.31 3.09 -22.27
CA ASP A 88 -8.06 3.86 -22.32
C ASP A 88 -7.88 4.70 -21.04
N TYR A 89 -8.96 5.30 -20.54
CA TYR A 89 -8.92 6.06 -19.29
C TYR A 89 -8.74 5.17 -18.05
N ARG A 90 -9.39 4.00 -18.02
CA ARG A 90 -9.20 2.99 -16.97
C ARG A 90 -7.74 2.53 -16.91
N HIS A 91 -7.12 2.31 -18.07
CA HIS A 91 -5.73 1.89 -18.16
C HIS A 91 -4.76 2.96 -17.62
N LYS A 92 -5.06 4.24 -17.82
CA LYS A 92 -4.29 5.32 -17.19
C LYS A 92 -4.33 5.25 -15.66
N VAL A 93 -5.50 4.99 -15.07
CA VAL A 93 -5.65 4.81 -13.62
C VAL A 93 -4.95 3.54 -13.13
N GLU A 94 -4.96 2.45 -13.90
CA GLU A 94 -4.21 1.22 -13.60
C GLU A 94 -2.71 1.47 -13.57
N LEU A 95 -2.18 2.30 -14.48
CA LEU A 95 -0.77 2.68 -14.50
C LEU A 95 -0.42 3.54 -13.27
N GLU A 96 -1.25 4.52 -12.93
CA GLU A 96 -1.07 5.33 -11.71
C GLU A 96 -1.04 4.45 -10.44
N LEU A 97 -2.00 3.51 -10.32
CA LEU A 97 -2.02 2.54 -9.22
C LEU A 97 -0.76 1.66 -9.19
N SER A 98 -0.33 1.17 -10.35
CA SER A 98 0.88 0.35 -10.47
C SER A 98 2.12 1.11 -10.04
N ASN A 99 2.22 2.39 -10.40
CA ASN A 99 3.33 3.26 -10.00
C ASN A 99 3.35 3.53 -8.50
N ILE A 100 2.19 3.87 -7.90
CA ILE A 100 2.07 4.10 -6.45
C ILE A 100 2.45 2.83 -5.68
N CYS A 101 1.96 1.68 -6.14
CA CYS A 101 2.28 0.39 -5.54
C CYS A 101 3.78 0.09 -5.68
N SER A 102 4.36 0.21 -6.87
CA SER A 102 5.80 -0.06 -7.07
C SER A 102 6.67 0.86 -6.23
N ASP A 103 6.30 2.14 -6.12
CA ASP A 103 7.00 3.12 -5.31
C ASP A 103 7.02 2.76 -3.82
N ILE A 104 5.88 2.36 -3.24
CA ILE A 104 5.88 1.95 -1.83
C ILE A 104 6.67 0.66 -1.60
N MET A 105 6.66 -0.28 -2.56
CA MET A 105 7.46 -1.51 -2.45
C MET A 105 8.95 -1.19 -2.38
N ILE A 106 9.44 -0.27 -3.23
CA ILE A 106 10.83 0.18 -3.21
C ILE A 106 11.17 0.81 -1.86
N ILE A 107 10.32 1.72 -1.36
CA ILE A 107 10.54 2.37 -0.06
C ILE A 107 10.56 1.36 1.09
N LEU A 108 9.69 0.36 1.06
CA LEU A 108 9.66 -0.68 2.08
C LEU A 108 10.92 -1.55 2.05
N ASP A 109 11.33 -2.01 0.87
CA ASP A 109 12.41 -2.98 0.72
C ASP A 109 13.81 -2.36 0.84
N GLU A 110 14.01 -1.14 0.33
CA GLU A 110 15.32 -0.49 0.32
C GLU A 110 15.60 0.31 1.60
N HIS A 111 14.57 0.92 2.21
CA HIS A 111 14.76 1.87 3.29
C HIS A 111 14.12 1.42 4.62
N LEU A 112 12.84 1.07 4.63
CA LEU A 112 12.12 0.88 5.91
C LEU A 112 12.38 -0.46 6.59
N ILE A 113 12.35 -1.57 5.83
CA ILE A 113 12.60 -2.92 6.37
C ILE A 113 14.06 -3.08 6.84
N PRO A 114 15.08 -2.60 6.10
CA PRO A 114 16.47 -2.69 6.56
C PRO A 114 16.79 -1.78 7.76
N SER A 115 16.09 -0.66 7.90
CA SER A 115 16.36 0.34 8.95
C SER A 115 15.64 0.07 10.27
N THR A 116 14.82 -0.99 10.37
CA THR A 116 14.06 -1.31 11.58
C THR A 116 14.71 -2.43 12.39
N ASN A 117 14.88 -2.19 13.68
CA ASN A 117 15.31 -3.21 14.64
C ASN A 117 14.17 -3.70 15.55
N ILE A 118 12.99 -3.06 15.46
CA ILE A 118 11.82 -3.41 16.27
C ILE A 118 10.93 -4.38 15.49
N ALA A 119 10.67 -5.55 16.08
CA ALA A 119 9.84 -6.59 15.47
C ALA A 119 8.43 -6.11 15.11
N GLU A 120 7.83 -5.25 15.94
CA GLU A 120 6.52 -4.66 15.69
C GLU A 120 6.48 -3.85 14.38
N SER A 121 7.51 -3.05 14.15
CA SER A 121 7.68 -2.26 12.92
C SER A 121 7.87 -3.17 11.71
N THR A 122 8.69 -4.20 11.84
CA THR A 122 8.92 -5.19 10.78
C THR A 122 7.63 -5.89 10.37
N VAL A 123 6.84 -6.37 11.34
CA VAL A 123 5.52 -6.97 11.09
C VAL A 123 4.58 -5.97 10.42
N PHE A 124 4.59 -4.70 10.85
CA PHE A 124 3.79 -3.65 10.24
C PHE A 124 4.16 -3.43 8.76
N TYR A 125 5.44 -3.35 8.42
CA TYR A 125 5.91 -3.14 7.05
C TYR A 125 5.64 -4.35 6.15
N TYR A 126 5.84 -5.58 6.63
CA TYR A 126 5.50 -6.77 5.84
C TYR A 126 3.99 -6.93 5.63
N LYS A 127 3.18 -6.61 6.64
CA LYS A 127 1.72 -6.55 6.48
C LYS A 127 1.34 -5.52 5.41
N MET A 128 1.96 -4.34 5.47
CA MET A 128 1.74 -3.28 4.48
C MET A 128 2.13 -3.76 3.08
N LYS A 129 3.31 -4.36 2.90
CA LYS A 129 3.75 -4.97 1.64
C LYS A 129 2.73 -5.98 1.09
N GLY A 130 2.21 -6.85 1.96
CA GLY A 130 1.15 -7.79 1.60
C GLY A 130 -0.14 -7.10 1.12
N ASP A 131 -0.54 -5.99 1.76
CA ASP A 131 -1.72 -5.20 1.38
C ASP A 131 -1.55 -4.57 -0.01
N TYR A 132 -0.37 -4.04 -0.35
CA TYR A 132 -0.11 -3.43 -1.67
C TYR A 132 -0.01 -4.45 -2.80
N TYR A 133 0.63 -5.61 -2.59
CA TYR A 133 0.57 -6.68 -3.58
C TYR A 133 -0.85 -7.20 -3.78
N ARG A 134 -1.67 -7.24 -2.72
CA ARG A 134 -3.09 -7.57 -2.85
C ARG A 134 -3.83 -6.54 -3.70
N TYR A 135 -3.53 -5.24 -3.57
CA TYR A 135 -4.11 -4.21 -4.43
C TYR A 135 -3.67 -4.36 -5.89
N LEU A 136 -2.41 -4.69 -6.16
CA LEU A 136 -1.94 -5.00 -7.52
C LEU A 136 -2.70 -6.19 -8.13
N ALA A 137 -2.95 -7.24 -7.34
CA ALA A 137 -3.66 -8.43 -7.78
C ALA A 137 -5.13 -8.17 -8.21
N GLU A 138 -5.73 -7.05 -7.79
CA GLU A 138 -7.14 -6.72 -8.09
C GLU A 138 -7.37 -6.40 -9.58
N PHE A 139 -6.38 -5.83 -10.26
CA PHE A 139 -6.52 -5.35 -11.64
C PHE A 139 -5.53 -5.98 -12.62
N LYS A 140 -4.52 -6.71 -12.13
CA LYS A 140 -3.64 -7.53 -12.97
C LYS A 140 -4.36 -8.79 -13.47
N ALA A 141 -3.94 -9.30 -14.63
CA ALA A 141 -4.52 -10.47 -15.28
C ALA A 141 -3.44 -11.48 -15.71
N GLY A 142 -3.84 -12.73 -15.92
CA GLY A 142 -2.94 -13.80 -16.36
C GLY A 142 -1.88 -14.15 -15.31
N ASP A 143 -0.67 -14.47 -15.78
CA ASP A 143 0.44 -14.93 -14.94
C ASP A 143 0.92 -13.87 -13.96
N GLU A 144 0.89 -12.59 -14.34
CA GLU A 144 1.24 -11.48 -13.45
C GLU A 144 0.37 -11.46 -12.19
N LYS A 145 -0.92 -11.81 -12.31
CA LYS A 145 -1.85 -11.87 -11.16
C LYS A 145 -1.44 -12.95 -10.17
N ASN A 146 -1.06 -14.13 -10.66
CA ASN A 146 -0.65 -15.25 -9.82
C ASN A 146 0.66 -14.91 -9.10
N GLU A 147 1.61 -14.29 -9.81
CA GLU A 147 2.88 -13.86 -9.22
C GLU A 147 2.68 -12.83 -8.10
N VAL A 148 1.90 -11.76 -8.33
CA VAL A 148 1.65 -10.76 -7.28
C VAL A 148 0.83 -11.34 -6.13
N ALA A 149 -0.06 -12.32 -6.40
CA ALA A 149 -0.77 -13.03 -5.36
C ALA A 149 0.21 -13.83 -4.48
N ASP A 150 1.13 -14.59 -5.07
CA ASP A 150 2.13 -15.35 -4.32
C ASP A 150 3.05 -14.42 -3.51
N GLN A 151 3.47 -13.29 -4.07
CA GLN A 151 4.26 -12.28 -3.36
C GLN A 151 3.50 -11.71 -2.16
N SER A 152 2.21 -11.40 -2.34
CA SER A 152 1.36 -10.96 -1.25
C SER A 152 1.28 -12.02 -0.15
N LEU A 153 1.17 -13.32 -0.50
CA LEU A 153 1.05 -14.40 0.46
C LEU A 153 2.34 -14.56 1.26
N LYS A 154 3.49 -14.56 0.57
CA LYS A 154 4.82 -14.61 1.18
C LYS A 154 5.01 -13.47 2.18
N ALA A 155 4.65 -12.23 1.81
CA ALA A 155 4.75 -11.08 2.69
C ALA A 155 3.93 -11.25 3.99
N TYR A 156 2.68 -11.75 3.89
CA TYR A 156 1.88 -12.03 5.09
C TYR A 156 2.42 -13.19 5.92
N GLN A 157 2.94 -14.24 5.29
CA GLN A 157 3.57 -15.35 5.99
C GLN A 157 4.80 -14.88 6.76
N THR A 158 5.68 -14.09 6.15
CA THR A 158 6.82 -13.48 6.84
C THR A 158 6.35 -12.62 8.01
N ALA A 159 5.33 -11.77 7.82
CA ALA A 159 4.75 -10.98 8.92
C ALA A 159 4.23 -11.86 10.07
N ALA A 160 3.54 -12.96 9.76
CA ALA A 160 3.01 -13.89 10.75
C ALA A 160 4.13 -14.62 11.50
N THR A 161 5.13 -15.15 10.80
CA THR A 161 6.27 -15.85 11.41
C THR A 161 7.07 -14.91 12.32
N THR A 162 7.36 -13.67 11.89
CA THR A 162 8.03 -12.67 12.74
C THR A 162 7.18 -12.29 13.96
N ALA A 163 5.86 -12.17 13.79
CA ALA A 163 4.97 -11.91 14.92
C ALA A 163 4.91 -13.09 15.91
N GLU A 164 4.99 -14.33 15.43
CA GLU A 164 4.99 -15.52 16.27
C GLU A 164 6.29 -15.72 17.05
N SER A 165 7.44 -15.39 16.43
CA SER A 165 8.76 -15.54 17.06
C SER A 165 9.08 -14.43 18.05
N GLU A 166 8.76 -13.17 17.72
CA GLU A 166 9.22 -11.99 18.48
C GLU A 166 8.15 -11.36 19.39
N LEU A 167 6.85 -11.63 19.16
CA LEU A 167 5.77 -11.00 19.92
C LEU A 167 5.04 -11.99 20.84
N GLN A 168 4.72 -11.52 22.06
CA GLN A 168 3.96 -12.33 23.00
C GLN A 168 2.54 -12.65 22.48
N PRO A 169 1.97 -13.82 22.84
CA PRO A 169 0.63 -14.24 22.40
C PRO A 169 -0.51 -13.25 22.66
N THR A 170 -0.35 -12.37 23.65
CA THR A 170 -1.32 -11.35 24.08
C THR A 170 -1.19 -10.01 23.34
N HIS A 171 -0.20 -9.87 22.46
CA HIS A 171 0.07 -8.60 21.78
C HIS A 171 -1.01 -8.28 20.71
N PRO A 172 -1.62 -7.07 20.71
CA PRO A 172 -2.71 -6.71 19.78
C PRO A 172 -2.37 -6.91 18.30
N ILE A 173 -1.09 -6.76 17.94
CA ILE A 173 -0.59 -6.90 16.57
C ILE A 173 -0.48 -8.35 16.12
N ARG A 174 -0.43 -9.34 17.03
CA ARG A 174 -0.40 -10.77 16.66
C ARG A 174 -1.77 -11.28 16.15
N LEU A 175 -2.87 -10.63 16.56
CA LEU A 175 -4.22 -10.96 16.10
C LEU A 175 -4.53 -10.43 14.69
N GLY A 176 -3.91 -9.31 14.29
CA GLY A 176 -4.16 -8.65 13.00
C GLY A 176 -3.81 -9.51 11.77
N PRO A 177 -2.60 -10.08 11.68
CA PRO A 177 -2.17 -10.97 10.60
C PRO A 177 -3.03 -12.22 10.47
N ALA A 178 -3.45 -12.84 11.59
CA ALA A 178 -4.32 -14.01 11.60
C ALA A 178 -5.72 -13.72 11.02
N ILE A 179 -6.27 -12.54 11.31
CA ILE A 179 -7.56 -12.08 10.75
C ILE A 179 -7.43 -11.73 9.26
N LEU A 180 -6.29 -11.19 8.81
CA LEU A 180 -6.06 -10.95 7.37
C LEU A 180 -5.85 -12.25 6.59
N LEU A 181 -5.12 -13.22 7.16
CA LEU A 181 -4.92 -14.53 6.55
C LEU A 181 -6.25 -15.27 6.40
N SER A 182 -7.13 -15.23 7.40
CA SER A 182 -8.45 -15.85 7.33
C SER A 182 -9.36 -15.18 6.27
N LYS A 183 -9.37 -13.84 6.17
CA LYS A 183 -10.10 -13.12 5.10
C LYS A 183 -9.60 -13.49 3.70
N ARG A 184 -8.31 -13.76 3.55
CA ARG A 184 -7.73 -14.17 2.26
C ARG A 184 -8.05 -15.60 1.89
N LEU A 185 -8.02 -16.53 2.85
CA LEU A 185 -8.44 -17.92 2.64
C LEU A 185 -9.91 -17.99 2.19
N MET A 186 -10.79 -17.13 2.72
CA MET A 186 -12.19 -17.03 2.28
C MET A 186 -12.35 -16.51 0.84
N MET A 187 -11.46 -15.63 0.36
CA MET A 187 -11.51 -15.14 -1.02
C MET A 187 -10.97 -16.16 -2.04
N LEU A 188 -10.01 -17.00 -1.64
CA LEU A 188 -9.49 -18.08 -2.48
C LEU A 188 -10.44 -19.30 -2.55
N SER A 189 -11.35 -19.46 -1.59
CA SER A 189 -12.37 -20.52 -1.62
C SER A 189 -13.62 -20.15 -2.44
N GLN A 190 -13.69 -18.94 -3.00
CA GLN A 190 -14.81 -18.46 -3.84
C GLN A 190 -14.43 -18.23 -5.31
N SER A 191 -13.23 -18.67 -5.72
CA SER A 191 -12.77 -18.73 -7.12
C SER A 191 -12.56 -20.17 -7.54
#